data_AF-A0A1H1GNL4-F1
#
_entry.id   AF-A0A1H1GNL4-F1
#
_cell.length_a   1.000
_cell.length_b   1.000
_cell.length_c   1.000
_cell.angle_alpha   90.00
_cell.angle_beta   90.00
_cell.angle_gamma   90.00
#
_symmetry.space_group_name_H-M   'P 1'
#
loop_
_entity.id
_entity.type
_entity.pdbx_description
1 polymer ?
#
loop_
_entity_poly.entity_id
_entity_poly.type
_entity_poly.pdbx_seq_one_letter_code
_entity_poly.pdbx_strand_id
1 'polypeptide(L)'
;MKKLITLDLSRLHHAEFGQFIVRFFEDFGSSTLNANTDSDFKRMSDAIQAQIPMFNSALDQVRASEESLKIADADAIRDADLQALRDAIKPYRNAKTQIERDAYTAIKLLLNEYKNVQYASFEEETNKLNMLVDQLLSSEYSFHVSVLSIVKFANHLSDSNTAFNTAFAKRSYETSQKQTYDVKALRRNLSHDYKQMANYIASLANVKSDTFYTDVLAILNNGRAYLSGIVLSRRNGNKKEINN
;
A
#
# COMPACT_ATOMS: atom_id res chain seq x y z
N MET A 1 30.23 2.59 32.45
CA MET A 1 28.78 2.87 32.56
C MET A 1 28.09 2.26 31.36
N LYS A 2 27.15 1.34 31.56
CA LYS A 2 26.38 0.69 30.50
C LYS A 2 25.32 1.69 30.00
N LYS A 3 25.26 1.98 28.70
CA LYS A 3 24.41 3.07 28.17
C LYS A 3 23.55 2.56 27.01
N LEU A 4 22.41 3.22 26.79
CA LEU A 4 21.65 3.04 25.56
C LEU A 4 22.39 3.69 24.40
N ILE A 5 22.45 2.98 23.27
CA ILE A 5 22.90 3.55 22.00
C ILE A 5 21.94 4.66 21.59
N THR A 6 22.44 5.78 21.11
CA THR A 6 21.60 6.91 20.71
C THR A 6 20.80 6.56 19.47
N LEU A 7 19.47 6.74 19.54
CA LEU A 7 18.56 6.58 18.41
C LEU A 7 17.48 7.64 18.51
N ASP A 8 17.34 8.46 17.48
CA ASP A 8 16.25 9.43 17.37
C ASP A 8 15.01 8.76 16.76
N LEU A 9 14.10 8.32 17.62
CA LEU A 9 12.85 7.68 17.22
C LEU A 9 11.96 8.59 16.38
N SER A 10 12.11 9.91 16.44
CA SER A 10 11.29 10.84 15.64
C SER A 10 11.67 10.80 14.16
N ARG A 11 12.91 10.40 13.84
CA ARG A 11 13.44 10.35 12.47
C ARG A 11 13.08 9.07 11.73
N LEU A 12 12.57 8.05 12.42
CA LEU A 12 12.10 6.82 11.79
C LEU A 12 10.77 7.06 11.08
N HIS A 13 10.57 6.51 9.89
CA HIS A 13 9.25 6.45 9.28
C HIS A 13 8.31 5.57 10.13
N HIS A 14 6.99 5.70 9.95
CA HIS A 14 6.02 4.96 10.75
C HIS A 14 6.24 3.43 10.71
N ALA A 15 6.49 2.88 9.52
CA ALA A 15 6.83 1.47 9.35
C ALA A 15 8.18 1.07 9.98
N GLU A 16 9.21 1.92 9.84
CA GLU A 16 10.53 1.68 10.46
C GLU A 16 10.44 1.63 11.98
N PHE A 17 9.64 2.53 12.57
CA PHE A 17 9.38 2.55 14.00
C PHE A 17 8.56 1.33 14.47
N GLY A 18 7.52 0.93 13.72
CA GLY A 18 6.75 -0.29 14.05
C GLY A 18 7.63 -1.53 14.06
N GLN A 19 8.40 -1.75 12.99
CA GLN A 19 9.31 -2.90 12.88
C GLN A 19 10.38 -2.88 13.96
N PHE A 20 10.89 -1.71 14.34
CA PHE A 20 11.86 -1.58 15.43
C PHE A 20 11.34 -2.15 16.75
N ILE A 21 10.10 -1.82 17.12
CA ILE A 21 9.49 -2.30 18.35
C ILE A 21 9.22 -3.80 18.27
N VAL A 22 8.69 -4.30 17.15
CA VAL A 22 8.45 -5.73 16.91
C VAL A 22 9.74 -6.53 17.04
N ARG A 23 10.82 -6.07 16.38
CA ARG A 23 12.14 -6.72 16.40
C ARG A 23 12.67 -6.92 17.81
N PHE A 24 12.48 -5.93 18.71
CA PHE A 24 12.89 -6.08 20.10
C PHE A 24 12.20 -7.27 20.78
N PHE A 25 10.90 -7.47 20.55
CA PHE A 25 10.17 -8.59 21.14
C PHE A 25 10.51 -9.93 20.48
N GLU A 26 10.77 -9.95 19.18
CA GLU A 26 11.27 -11.14 18.47
C GLU A 26 12.64 -11.56 19.02
N ASP A 27 13.59 -10.62 19.15
CA ASP A 27 14.93 -10.87 19.67
C ASP A 27 14.88 -11.28 21.15
N PHE A 28 14.04 -10.63 21.96
CA PHE A 28 13.83 -11.02 23.37
C PHE A 28 13.21 -12.40 23.50
N GLY A 29 12.16 -12.71 22.72
CA GLY A 29 11.49 -14.01 22.72
C GLY A 29 12.35 -15.15 22.19
N SER A 30 13.33 -14.86 21.35
CA SER A 30 14.32 -15.82 20.85
C SER A 30 15.50 -16.04 21.81
N SER A 31 15.61 -15.21 22.86
CA SER A 31 16.65 -15.33 23.88
C SER A 31 16.27 -16.35 24.97
N THR A 32 17.20 -16.65 25.87
CA THR A 32 16.94 -17.47 27.07
C THR A 32 16.40 -16.65 28.25
N LEU A 33 16.20 -15.34 28.07
CA LEU A 33 15.76 -14.43 29.13
C LEU A 33 14.27 -14.59 29.42
N ASN A 34 13.90 -14.49 30.70
CA ASN A 34 12.52 -14.58 31.14
C ASN A 34 12.03 -13.21 31.63
N ALA A 35 10.96 -12.69 31.03
CA ALA A 35 10.39 -11.41 31.48
C ALA A 35 9.94 -11.44 32.95
N ASN A 36 9.56 -12.62 33.46
CA ASN A 36 9.14 -12.78 34.86
C ASN A 36 10.29 -12.59 35.89
N THR A 37 11.54 -12.48 35.44
CA THR A 37 12.69 -12.14 36.31
C THR A 37 12.52 -10.76 36.96
N ASP A 38 11.81 -9.84 36.31
CA ASP A 38 11.52 -8.51 36.85
C ASP A 38 10.06 -8.13 36.51
N SER A 39 9.23 -8.04 37.55
CA SER A 39 7.79 -7.78 37.40
C SER A 39 7.48 -6.40 36.79
N ASP A 40 8.31 -5.39 37.05
CA ASP A 40 8.15 -4.06 36.48
C ASP A 40 8.55 -4.04 35.01
N PHE A 41 9.65 -4.69 34.64
CA PHE A 41 10.03 -4.89 33.24
C PHE A 41 8.94 -5.65 32.48
N LYS A 42 8.41 -6.74 33.06
CA LYS A 42 7.31 -7.51 32.46
C LYS A 42 6.10 -6.62 32.22
N ARG A 43 5.66 -5.87 33.24
CA ARG A 43 4.52 -4.96 33.12
C ARG A 43 4.70 -3.92 32.02
N MET A 44 5.88 -3.30 31.91
CA MET A 44 6.18 -2.34 30.84
C MET A 44 6.22 -3.03 29.45
N SER A 45 6.80 -4.22 29.37
CA SER A 45 6.89 -5.00 28.12
C SER A 45 5.50 -5.42 27.62
N ASP A 46 4.66 -5.95 28.51
CA ASP A 46 3.28 -6.35 28.20
C ASP A 46 2.45 -5.16 27.72
N ALA A 47 2.62 -3.99 28.35
CA ALA A 47 1.92 -2.76 27.94
C ALA A 47 2.31 -2.27 26.54
N ILE A 48 3.57 -2.43 26.15
CA ILE A 48 4.04 -2.12 24.79
C ILE A 48 3.51 -3.16 23.81
N GLN A 49 3.58 -4.46 24.12
CA GLN A 49 3.06 -5.54 23.26
C GLN A 49 1.57 -5.37 22.97
N ALA A 50 0.77 -4.98 23.98
CA ALA A 50 -0.66 -4.74 23.83
C ALA A 50 -1.00 -3.63 22.82
N GLN A 51 -0.08 -2.68 22.59
CA GLN A 51 -0.27 -1.58 21.63
C GLN A 51 0.14 -1.93 20.20
N ILE A 52 0.95 -2.97 20.00
CA ILE A 52 1.48 -3.36 18.67
C ILE A 52 0.36 -3.65 17.67
N PRO A 53 -0.68 -4.44 17.98
CA PRO A 53 -1.74 -4.74 17.02
C PRO A 53 -2.45 -3.48 16.50
N MET A 54 -2.84 -2.58 17.41
CA MET A 54 -3.48 -1.32 17.04
C MET A 54 -2.56 -0.40 16.23
N PHE A 55 -1.26 -0.34 16.59
CA PHE A 55 -0.31 0.43 15.81
C PHE A 55 -0.13 -0.13 14.40
N ASN A 56 -0.06 -1.46 14.24
CA ASN A 56 0.03 -2.12 12.94
C ASN A 56 -1.22 -1.87 12.08
N SER A 57 -2.42 -1.99 12.65
CA SER A 57 -3.67 -1.63 11.94
C SER A 57 -3.68 -0.16 11.48
N ALA A 58 -3.13 0.74 12.30
CA ALA A 58 -2.98 2.15 11.93
C ALA A 58 -1.92 2.36 10.80
N LEU A 59 -0.87 1.54 10.73
CA LEU A 59 0.09 1.55 9.61
C LEU A 59 -0.58 1.11 8.31
N ASP A 60 -1.43 0.10 8.34
CA ASP A 60 -2.14 -0.37 7.16
C ASP A 60 -3.16 0.66 6.65
N GLN A 61 -3.80 1.43 7.55
CA GLN A 61 -4.62 2.58 7.16
C GLN A 61 -3.81 3.66 6.39
N VAL A 62 -2.56 3.93 6.80
CA VAL A 62 -1.70 4.90 6.10
C VAL A 62 -1.36 4.41 4.70
N ARG A 63 -1.10 3.10 4.53
CA ARG A 63 -0.86 2.48 3.22
C ARG A 63 -2.10 2.54 2.31
N ALA A 64 -3.29 2.35 2.84
CA ALA A 64 -4.55 2.46 2.07
C ALA A 64 -4.79 3.88 1.51
N SER A 65 -4.24 4.92 2.15
CA SER A 65 -4.28 6.29 1.61
C SER A 65 -3.43 6.45 0.34
N GLU A 66 -2.32 5.71 0.22
CA GLU A 66 -1.49 5.69 -0.99
C GLU A 66 -2.15 4.86 -2.10
N GLU A 67 -2.93 3.83 -1.76
CA GLU A 67 -3.75 3.07 -2.74
C GLU A 67 -4.86 3.91 -3.37
N SER A 68 -5.26 5.01 -2.74
CA SER A 68 -6.24 5.94 -3.33
C SER A 68 -5.73 6.62 -4.62
N LEU A 69 -4.41 6.82 -4.74
CA LEU A 69 -3.79 7.31 -5.97
C LEU A 69 -3.84 6.23 -7.08
N LYS A 70 -3.66 4.96 -6.71
CA LYS A 70 -3.69 3.84 -7.67
C LYS A 70 -5.05 3.65 -8.34
N ILE A 71 -6.15 3.96 -7.66
CA ILE A 71 -7.49 3.89 -8.25
C ILE A 71 -7.69 5.01 -9.27
N ALA A 72 -7.24 6.23 -8.97
CA ALA A 72 -7.32 7.33 -9.92
C ALA A 72 -6.45 7.07 -11.17
N ASP A 73 -5.26 6.49 -10.98
CA ASP A 73 -4.40 6.08 -12.09
C ASP A 73 -5.05 4.96 -12.92
N ALA A 74 -5.64 3.95 -12.27
CA ALA A 74 -6.34 2.87 -12.96
C ALA A 74 -7.56 3.36 -13.75
N ASP A 75 -8.30 4.33 -13.19
CA ASP A 75 -9.43 4.99 -13.85
C ASP A 75 -8.98 5.76 -15.10
N ALA A 76 -7.89 6.53 -14.99
CA ALA A 76 -7.30 7.24 -16.12
C ALA A 76 -6.84 6.30 -17.25
N ILE A 77 -6.28 5.13 -16.91
CA ILE A 77 -5.89 4.11 -17.91
C ILE A 77 -7.14 3.55 -18.60
N ARG A 78 -8.19 3.22 -17.83
CA ARG A 78 -9.47 2.73 -18.36
C ARG A 78 -10.09 3.72 -19.34
N ASP A 79 -10.13 5.00 -18.98
CA ASP A 79 -10.59 6.08 -19.85
C ASP A 79 -9.76 6.21 -21.13
N ALA A 80 -8.44 6.08 -21.00
CA ALA A 80 -7.53 6.12 -22.14
C ALA A 80 -7.76 4.95 -23.10
N ASP A 81 -8.00 3.73 -22.60
CA ASP A 81 -8.29 2.56 -23.42
C ASP A 81 -9.65 2.66 -24.11
N LEU A 82 -10.67 3.19 -23.43
CA LEU A 82 -11.96 3.48 -24.04
C LEU A 82 -11.81 4.49 -25.18
N GLN A 83 -10.99 5.53 -24.98
CA GLN A 83 -10.70 6.51 -26.01
C GLN A 83 -9.90 5.89 -27.17
N ALA A 84 -8.93 5.03 -26.88
CA ALA A 84 -8.16 4.31 -27.88
C ALA A 84 -9.04 3.41 -28.76
N LEU A 85 -10.01 2.70 -28.17
CA LEU A 85 -11.00 1.91 -28.90
C LEU A 85 -11.85 2.79 -29.84
N ARG A 86 -12.33 3.95 -29.37
CA ARG A 86 -13.08 4.92 -30.19
C ARG A 86 -12.22 5.47 -31.34
N ASP A 87 -10.93 5.68 -31.10
CA ASP A 87 -10.00 6.20 -32.09
C ASP A 87 -9.60 5.14 -33.13
N ALA A 88 -9.55 3.88 -32.73
CA ALA A 88 -9.18 2.76 -33.60
C ALA A 88 -10.09 2.61 -34.84
N ILE A 89 -11.35 3.03 -34.74
CA ILE A 89 -12.29 2.94 -35.87
C ILE A 89 -12.22 4.14 -36.82
N LYS A 90 -11.60 5.25 -36.43
CA LYS A 90 -11.56 6.50 -37.22
C LYS A 90 -10.96 6.32 -38.63
N PRO A 91 -9.87 5.55 -38.83
CA PRO A 91 -9.31 5.33 -40.17
C PRO A 91 -10.30 4.72 -41.17
N TYR A 92 -11.31 3.99 -40.69
CA TYR A 92 -12.28 3.29 -41.52
C TYR A 92 -13.48 4.14 -41.94
N ARG A 93 -13.56 5.41 -41.53
CA ARG A 93 -14.65 6.33 -41.91
C ARG A 93 -14.84 6.44 -43.42
N ASN A 94 -13.75 6.40 -44.17
CA ASN A 94 -13.72 6.50 -45.63
C ASN A 94 -13.14 5.21 -46.25
N ALA A 95 -13.42 4.06 -45.66
CA ALA A 95 -12.86 2.79 -46.10
C ALA A 95 -13.17 2.48 -47.58
N LYS A 96 -12.21 1.86 -48.26
CA LYS A 96 -12.29 1.60 -49.71
C LYS A 96 -13.25 0.47 -50.02
N THR A 97 -13.31 -0.55 -49.16
CA THR A 97 -14.16 -1.72 -49.37
C THR A 97 -15.52 -1.54 -48.73
N GLN A 98 -16.56 -2.18 -49.30
CA GLN A 98 -17.89 -2.16 -48.71
C GLN A 98 -17.91 -2.86 -47.34
N ILE A 99 -17.17 -3.97 -47.22
CA ILE A 99 -17.07 -4.77 -45.99
C ILE A 99 -16.55 -3.93 -44.82
N GLU A 100 -15.50 -3.13 -45.02
CA GLU A 100 -14.97 -2.23 -43.99
C GLU A 100 -15.94 -1.08 -43.66
N ARG A 101 -16.68 -0.55 -44.65
CA ARG A 101 -17.68 0.50 -44.41
C ARG A 101 -18.85 -0.01 -43.56
N ASP A 102 -19.31 -1.22 -43.84
CA ASP A 102 -20.40 -1.86 -43.09
C ASP A 102 -19.94 -2.16 -41.66
N ALA A 103 -18.73 -2.70 -41.51
CA ALA A 103 -18.15 -2.95 -40.18
C ALA A 103 -17.93 -1.66 -39.38
N TYR A 104 -17.41 -0.60 -39.99
CA TYR A 104 -17.28 0.71 -39.35
C TYR A 104 -18.64 1.25 -38.89
N THR A 105 -19.68 1.12 -39.72
CA THR A 105 -21.02 1.61 -39.39
C THR A 105 -21.60 0.84 -38.20
N ALA A 106 -21.51 -0.49 -38.21
CA ALA A 106 -21.98 -1.34 -37.12
C ALA A 106 -21.28 -1.02 -35.80
N ILE A 107 -19.95 -1.00 -35.78
CA ILE A 107 -19.18 -0.72 -34.56
C ILE A 107 -19.39 0.72 -34.08
N LYS A 108 -19.49 1.69 -34.98
CA LYS A 108 -19.77 3.07 -34.59
C LYS A 108 -21.15 3.21 -33.94
N LEU A 109 -22.17 2.52 -34.44
CA LEU A 109 -23.51 2.54 -33.83
C LEU A 109 -23.44 2.00 -32.41
N LEU A 110 -22.82 0.84 -32.22
CA LEU A 110 -22.58 0.24 -30.90
C LEU A 110 -21.87 1.22 -29.96
N LEU A 111 -20.73 1.80 -30.37
CA LEU A 111 -19.97 2.74 -29.53
C LEU A 111 -20.75 4.01 -29.16
N ASN A 112 -21.74 4.43 -29.97
CA ASN A 112 -22.58 5.58 -29.65
C ASN A 112 -23.57 5.30 -28.52
N GLU A 113 -23.96 4.04 -28.29
CA GLU A 113 -24.82 3.65 -27.16
C GLU A 113 -24.10 3.84 -25.83
N TYR A 114 -22.77 3.76 -25.84
CA TYR A 114 -21.89 3.96 -24.68
C TYR A 114 -21.25 5.35 -24.66
N LYS A 115 -21.91 6.34 -25.28
CA LYS A 115 -21.45 7.73 -25.23
C LYS A 115 -21.47 8.22 -23.78
N ASN A 116 -20.43 8.97 -23.39
CA ASN A 116 -20.30 9.59 -22.07
C ASN A 116 -20.22 8.61 -20.88
N VAL A 117 -19.98 7.32 -21.14
CA VAL A 117 -19.89 6.29 -20.07
C VAL A 117 -18.82 6.60 -19.03
N GLN A 118 -17.73 7.29 -19.43
CA GLN A 118 -16.66 7.75 -18.53
C GLN A 118 -17.10 8.82 -17.50
N TYR A 119 -18.29 9.39 -17.65
CA TYR A 119 -18.83 10.37 -16.70
C TYR A 119 -19.88 9.74 -15.77
N ALA A 120 -20.13 8.44 -15.88
CA ALA A 120 -21.04 7.71 -15.00
C ALA A 120 -20.39 7.46 -13.62
N SER A 121 -21.15 6.87 -12.69
CA SER A 121 -20.51 6.35 -11.47
C SER A 121 -19.56 5.21 -11.82
N PHE A 122 -18.57 4.95 -10.98
CA PHE A 122 -17.60 3.87 -11.21
C PHE A 122 -18.25 2.50 -11.41
N GLU A 123 -19.30 2.19 -10.66
CA GLU A 123 -20.06 0.95 -10.78
C GLU A 123 -20.86 0.90 -12.09
N GLU A 124 -21.50 2.02 -12.46
CA GLU A 124 -22.26 2.12 -13.70
C GLU A 124 -21.35 2.01 -14.92
N GLU A 125 -20.22 2.72 -14.91
CA GLU A 125 -19.20 2.65 -15.94
C GLU A 125 -18.65 1.23 -16.06
N THR A 126 -18.27 0.60 -14.95
CA THR A 126 -17.76 -0.78 -14.94
C THR A 126 -18.73 -1.74 -15.62
N ASN A 127 -20.01 -1.67 -15.23
CA ASN A 127 -21.04 -2.54 -15.80
C ASN A 127 -21.25 -2.30 -17.29
N LYS A 128 -21.32 -1.02 -17.70
CA LYS A 128 -21.49 -0.65 -19.10
C LYS A 128 -20.29 -1.07 -19.95
N LEU A 129 -19.07 -0.90 -19.45
CA LEU A 129 -17.87 -1.32 -20.19
C LEU A 129 -17.77 -2.84 -20.32
N ASN A 130 -18.19 -3.61 -19.30
CA ASN A 130 -18.33 -5.07 -19.44
C ASN A 130 -19.32 -5.45 -20.55
N MET A 131 -20.51 -4.84 -20.55
CA MET A 131 -21.51 -5.08 -21.59
C MET A 131 -21.00 -4.71 -22.99
N LEU A 132 -20.27 -3.59 -23.13
CA LEU A 132 -19.66 -3.19 -24.39
C LEU A 132 -18.64 -4.21 -24.88
N VAL A 133 -17.75 -4.67 -24.01
CA VAL A 133 -16.73 -5.68 -24.35
C VAL A 133 -17.40 -7.00 -24.74
N ASP A 134 -18.39 -7.45 -23.97
CA ASP A 134 -19.15 -8.67 -24.27
C ASP A 134 -19.84 -8.58 -25.63
N GLN A 135 -20.46 -7.44 -25.95
CA GLN A 135 -21.07 -7.20 -27.25
C GLN A 135 -20.03 -7.22 -28.38
N LEU A 136 -18.89 -6.53 -28.23
CA LEU A 136 -17.81 -6.51 -29.23
C LEU A 136 -17.25 -7.91 -29.52
N LEU A 137 -17.17 -8.76 -28.51
CA LEU A 137 -16.63 -10.13 -28.60
C LEU A 137 -17.70 -11.19 -28.93
N SER A 138 -18.97 -10.79 -29.00
CA SER A 138 -20.07 -11.69 -29.34
C SER A 138 -20.02 -12.17 -30.79
N SER A 139 -20.78 -13.23 -31.09
CA SER A 139 -20.98 -13.70 -32.47
C SER A 139 -21.60 -12.63 -33.39
N GLU A 140 -22.34 -11.66 -32.82
CA GLU A 140 -22.97 -10.57 -33.57
C GLU A 140 -21.94 -9.55 -34.11
N TYR A 141 -20.93 -9.20 -33.31
CA TYR A 141 -19.96 -8.15 -33.68
C TYR A 141 -18.55 -8.64 -34.00
N SER A 142 -18.18 -9.88 -33.62
CA SER A 142 -16.84 -10.44 -33.81
C SER A 142 -16.33 -10.37 -35.25
N PHE A 143 -17.22 -10.55 -36.25
CA PHE A 143 -16.89 -10.36 -37.66
C PHE A 143 -16.44 -8.91 -37.95
N HIS A 144 -17.22 -7.92 -37.53
CA HIS A 144 -16.92 -6.51 -37.73
C HIS A 144 -15.65 -6.07 -36.99
N VAL A 145 -15.47 -6.54 -35.75
CA VAL A 145 -14.25 -6.31 -34.96
C VAL A 145 -13.00 -6.86 -35.66
N SER A 146 -13.13 -8.04 -36.28
CA SER A 146 -12.04 -8.67 -37.04
C SER A 146 -11.73 -7.91 -38.33
N VAL A 147 -12.76 -7.51 -39.09
CA VAL A 147 -12.61 -6.71 -40.32
C VAL A 147 -11.86 -5.40 -40.05
N LEU A 148 -12.17 -4.73 -38.93
CA LEU A 148 -11.50 -3.48 -38.55
C LEU A 148 -10.19 -3.69 -37.80
N SER A 149 -9.77 -4.94 -37.55
CA SER A 149 -8.55 -5.28 -36.80
C SER A 149 -8.46 -4.60 -35.42
N ILE A 150 -9.61 -4.45 -34.73
CA ILE A 150 -9.69 -3.73 -33.44
C ILE A 150 -9.77 -4.63 -32.20
N VAL A 151 -9.66 -5.96 -32.35
CA VAL A 151 -9.72 -6.93 -31.24
C VAL A 151 -8.83 -6.53 -30.06
N LYS A 152 -7.60 -6.09 -30.33
CA LYS A 152 -6.64 -5.68 -29.29
C LYS A 152 -7.16 -4.55 -28.39
N PHE A 153 -7.93 -3.60 -28.95
CA PHE A 153 -8.45 -2.46 -28.19
C PHE A 153 -9.63 -2.88 -27.30
N ALA A 154 -10.47 -3.82 -27.75
CA ALA A 154 -11.51 -4.41 -26.92
C ALA A 154 -10.90 -5.17 -25.73
N ASN A 155 -9.83 -5.93 -25.97
CA ASN A 155 -9.11 -6.64 -24.91
C ASN A 155 -8.44 -5.68 -23.91
N HIS A 156 -7.76 -4.64 -24.37
CA HIS A 156 -7.16 -3.65 -23.46
C HIS A 156 -8.22 -2.98 -22.56
N LEU A 157 -9.38 -2.60 -23.14
CA LEU A 157 -10.49 -2.06 -22.37
C LEU A 157 -11.05 -3.06 -21.34
N SER A 158 -11.15 -4.34 -21.71
CA SER A 158 -11.53 -5.41 -20.78
C SER A 158 -10.55 -5.52 -19.61
N ASP A 159 -9.25 -5.50 -19.91
CA ASP A 159 -8.18 -5.65 -18.93
C ASP A 159 -8.14 -4.45 -17.97
N SER A 160 -8.21 -3.22 -18.49
CA SER A 160 -8.20 -2.01 -17.66
C SER A 160 -9.48 -1.84 -16.85
N ASN A 161 -10.65 -2.20 -17.40
CA ASN A 161 -11.90 -2.21 -16.62
C ASN A 161 -11.86 -3.24 -15.48
N THR A 162 -11.30 -4.42 -15.73
CA THR A 162 -11.11 -5.46 -14.70
C THR A 162 -10.12 -5.02 -13.62
N ALA A 163 -9.01 -4.41 -14.02
CA ALA A 163 -8.00 -3.88 -13.10
C ALA A 163 -8.57 -2.78 -12.21
N PHE A 164 -9.31 -1.83 -12.79
CA PHE A 164 -10.01 -0.79 -12.04
C PHE A 164 -11.02 -1.40 -11.05
N ASN A 165 -11.92 -2.27 -11.50
CA ASN A 165 -12.97 -2.85 -10.66
C ASN A 165 -12.37 -3.66 -9.49
N THR A 166 -11.27 -4.37 -9.73
CA THR A 166 -10.55 -5.10 -8.68
C THR A 166 -10.00 -4.15 -7.62
N ALA A 167 -9.34 -3.06 -8.04
CA ALA A 167 -8.81 -2.05 -7.12
C ALA A 167 -9.91 -1.32 -6.35
N PHE A 168 -11.00 -0.97 -7.03
CA PHE A 168 -12.16 -0.30 -6.44
C PHE A 168 -12.87 -1.19 -5.42
N ALA A 169 -13.14 -2.45 -5.74
CA ALA A 169 -13.79 -3.41 -4.85
C ALA A 169 -12.96 -3.67 -3.58
N LYS A 170 -11.63 -3.83 -3.73
CA LYS A 170 -10.71 -3.97 -2.60
C LYS A 170 -10.84 -2.77 -1.64
N ARG A 171 -10.78 -1.54 -2.16
CA ARG A 171 -10.92 -0.33 -1.34
C ARG A 171 -12.30 -0.20 -0.71
N SER A 172 -13.37 -0.53 -1.44
CA SER A 172 -14.74 -0.48 -0.92
C SER A 172 -14.88 -1.42 0.29
N TYR A 173 -14.36 -2.64 0.18
CA TYR A 173 -14.30 -3.59 1.29
C TYR A 173 -13.47 -3.06 2.48
N GLU A 174 -12.26 -2.56 2.24
CA GLU A 174 -11.40 -1.99 3.29
C GLU A 174 -12.04 -0.77 3.97
N THR A 175 -12.74 0.07 3.21
CA THR A 175 -13.47 1.23 3.74
C THR A 175 -14.67 0.79 4.58
N SER A 176 -15.36 -0.29 4.20
CA SER A 176 -16.50 -0.83 4.97
C SER A 176 -16.09 -1.36 6.34
N GLN A 177 -14.83 -1.79 6.51
CA GLN A 177 -14.25 -2.30 7.75
C GLN A 177 -13.51 -1.24 8.57
N LYS A 178 -13.63 0.05 8.20
CA LYS A 178 -12.74 1.09 8.70
C LYS A 178 -12.99 1.46 10.15
N GLN A 179 -12.03 1.11 11.00
CA GLN A 179 -11.78 1.79 12.27
C GLN A 179 -10.77 2.92 12.01
N THR A 180 -11.10 4.16 12.37
CA THR A 180 -10.17 5.30 12.19
C THR A 180 -9.19 5.36 13.35
N TYR A 181 -7.88 5.28 13.03
CA TYR A 181 -6.82 5.42 14.02
C TYR A 181 -6.09 6.76 13.89
N ASP A 182 -5.76 7.38 15.02
CA ASP A 182 -4.77 8.47 15.07
C ASP A 182 -3.37 7.85 15.21
N VAL A 183 -2.73 7.56 14.07
CA VAL A 183 -1.39 6.96 14.03
C VAL A 183 -0.33 7.84 14.72
N LYS A 184 -0.55 9.16 14.81
CA LYS A 184 0.38 10.07 15.49
C LYS A 184 0.26 9.95 16.99
N ALA A 185 -0.96 9.87 17.52
CA ALA A 185 -1.21 9.62 18.94
C ALA A 185 -0.68 8.25 19.36
N LEU A 186 -1.00 7.19 18.59
CA LEU A 186 -0.51 5.83 18.86
C LEU A 186 1.02 5.76 18.85
N ARG A 187 1.67 6.39 17.85
CA ARG A 187 3.13 6.47 17.80
C ARG A 187 3.72 7.16 19.03
N ARG A 188 3.09 8.25 19.48
CA ARG A 188 3.58 9.04 20.62
C ARG A 188 3.56 8.20 21.90
N ASN A 189 2.45 7.51 22.15
CA ASN A 189 2.28 6.64 23.31
C ASN A 189 3.29 5.49 23.27
N LEU A 190 3.35 4.76 22.14
CA LEU A 190 4.29 3.65 21.98
C LEU A 190 5.75 4.09 22.11
N SER A 191 6.09 5.28 21.62
CA SER A 191 7.43 5.86 21.78
C SER A 191 7.74 6.24 23.22
N HIS A 192 6.75 6.72 23.98
CA HIS A 192 6.89 7.06 25.39
C HIS A 192 7.18 5.80 26.22
N ASP A 193 6.32 4.78 26.08
CA ASP A 193 6.41 3.54 26.85
C ASP A 193 7.70 2.78 26.55
N TYR A 194 8.08 2.69 25.27
CA TYR A 194 9.36 2.12 24.88
C TYR A 194 10.56 2.85 25.52
N LYS A 195 10.56 4.20 25.51
CA LYS A 195 11.64 4.99 26.14
C LYS A 195 11.69 4.74 27.64
N GLN A 196 10.55 4.66 28.31
CA GLN A 196 10.48 4.39 29.74
C GLN A 196 11.09 3.03 30.07
N MET A 197 10.69 1.97 29.36
CA MET A 197 11.23 0.61 29.52
C MET A 197 12.74 0.55 29.26
N ALA A 198 13.19 1.16 28.15
CA ALA A 198 14.61 1.16 27.80
C ALA A 198 15.46 1.88 28.86
N ASN A 199 14.99 3.03 29.36
CA ASN A 199 15.69 3.79 30.40
C ASN A 199 15.69 3.05 31.75
N TYR A 200 14.60 2.35 32.08
CA TYR A 200 14.51 1.49 33.25
C TYR A 200 15.60 0.41 33.22
N ILE A 201 15.68 -0.36 32.12
CA ILE A 201 16.71 -1.39 31.94
C ILE A 201 18.13 -0.82 31.98
N ALA A 202 18.37 0.31 31.30
CA ALA A 202 19.68 0.95 31.30
C ALA A 202 20.11 1.38 32.71
N SER A 203 19.18 1.91 33.50
CA SER A 203 19.45 2.32 34.89
C SER A 203 19.80 1.10 35.75
N LEU A 204 19.00 0.03 35.67
CA LEU A 204 19.24 -1.18 36.45
C LEU A 204 20.50 -1.92 36.04
N ALA A 205 20.86 -1.94 34.76
CA ALA A 205 22.12 -2.53 34.30
C ALA A 205 23.37 -1.82 34.89
N ASN A 206 23.26 -0.56 35.31
CA ASN A 206 24.35 0.17 35.98
C ASN A 206 24.40 -0.05 37.49
N VAL A 207 23.29 -0.40 38.11
CA VAL A 207 23.16 -0.44 39.58
C VAL A 207 23.15 -1.88 40.10
N LYS A 208 22.51 -2.80 39.38
CA LYS A 208 22.38 -4.21 39.77
C LYS A 208 23.48 -5.07 39.15
N SER A 209 23.89 -6.10 39.87
CA SER A 209 24.89 -7.10 39.44
C SER A 209 24.30 -8.26 38.63
N ASP A 210 22.98 -8.37 38.58
CA ASP A 210 22.27 -9.40 37.81
C ASP A 210 22.49 -9.22 36.30
N THR A 211 22.92 -10.29 35.62
CA THR A 211 23.20 -10.31 34.18
C THR A 211 21.95 -10.14 33.33
N PHE A 212 20.76 -10.45 33.86
CA PHE A 212 19.49 -10.21 33.18
C PHE A 212 19.42 -8.78 32.61
N TYR A 213 19.76 -7.77 33.40
CA TYR A 213 19.68 -6.36 32.96
C TYR A 213 20.71 -6.01 31.89
N THR A 214 21.90 -6.63 31.92
CA THR A 214 22.91 -6.41 30.89
C THR A 214 22.54 -7.04 29.57
N ASP A 215 21.90 -8.20 29.63
CA ASP A 215 21.55 -8.98 28.45
C ASP A 215 20.32 -8.37 27.77
N VAL A 216 19.31 -7.94 28.53
CA VAL A 216 18.20 -7.14 27.97
C VAL A 216 18.69 -5.83 27.37
N LEU A 217 19.64 -5.15 28.02
CA LEU A 217 20.24 -3.93 27.46
C LEU A 217 20.99 -4.21 26.16
N ALA A 218 21.67 -5.35 26.04
CA ALA A 218 22.34 -5.75 24.81
C ALA A 218 21.34 -5.96 23.65
N ILE A 219 20.21 -6.62 23.92
CA ILE A 219 19.12 -6.79 22.95
C ILE A 219 18.56 -5.43 22.51
N LEU A 220 18.25 -4.54 23.45
CA LEU A 220 17.81 -3.16 23.14
C LEU A 220 18.82 -2.44 22.25
N ASN A 221 20.10 -2.56 22.56
CA ASN A 221 21.16 -1.89 21.83
C ASN A 221 21.39 -2.48 20.44
N ASN A 222 21.14 -3.77 20.22
CA ASN A 222 21.24 -4.39 18.89
C ASN A 222 20.29 -3.70 17.89
N GLY A 223 19.00 -3.65 18.21
CA GLY A 223 18.01 -2.97 17.35
C GLY A 223 18.31 -1.48 17.16
N ARG A 224 18.78 -0.80 18.22
CA ARG A 224 19.12 0.63 18.16
C ARG A 224 20.32 0.90 17.26
N ALA A 225 21.37 0.08 17.36
CA ALA A 225 22.57 0.18 16.55
C ALA A 225 22.28 -0.02 15.06
N TYR A 226 21.45 -1.01 14.72
CA TYR A 226 21.04 -1.27 13.35
C TYR A 226 20.38 -0.04 12.70
N LEU A 227 19.41 0.58 13.39
CA LEU A 227 18.69 1.74 12.85
C LEU A 227 19.52 3.02 12.84
N SER A 228 20.29 3.28 13.91
CA SER A 228 21.16 4.46 13.96
C SER A 228 22.28 4.38 12.93
N GLY A 229 22.86 3.19 12.74
CA GLY A 229 24.03 2.96 11.90
C GLY A 229 23.71 2.80 10.41
N ILE A 230 22.67 2.04 10.06
CA ILE A 230 22.39 1.69 8.66
C ILE A 230 21.30 2.57 8.07
N VAL A 231 20.17 2.73 8.77
CA VAL A 231 19.00 3.42 8.22
C VAL A 231 19.17 4.93 8.22
N LEU A 232 19.55 5.51 9.36
CA LEU A 232 19.69 6.97 9.47
C LEU A 232 20.96 7.49 8.77
N SER A 233 22.05 6.72 8.74
CA SER A 233 23.26 7.10 8.02
C SER A 233 23.07 7.13 6.51
N ARG A 234 22.36 6.16 5.91
CA ARG A 234 22.00 6.20 4.47
C ARG A 234 21.19 7.45 4.13
N ARG A 235 20.24 7.82 4.99
CA ARG A 235 19.42 9.02 4.79
C ARG A 235 20.21 10.32 4.94
N ASN A 236 21.25 10.34 5.77
CA ASN A 236 22.14 11.49 5.92
C ASN A 236 23.24 11.56 4.85
N GLY A 237 23.70 10.43 4.33
CA GLY A 237 24.64 10.34 3.21
C GLY A 237 24.05 10.91 1.93
N ASN A 238 22.82 10.53 1.60
CA ASN A 238 22.11 11.04 0.41
C ASN A 238 21.79 12.55 0.47
N LYS A 239 21.82 13.18 1.67
CA LYS A 239 21.68 14.63 1.81
C LYS A 239 22.94 15.42 1.47
N LYS A 240 24.13 14.79 1.47
CA LYS A 240 25.39 15.48 1.15
C LYS A 240 25.69 15.57 -0.34
N GLU A 241 25.04 14.76 -1.18
CA GLU A 241 25.28 14.74 -2.64
C GLU A 241 24.33 15.67 -3.44
N ILE A 242 23.36 16.34 -2.80
CA ILE A 242 22.39 17.22 -3.48
C ILE A 242 22.84 18.71 -3.45
N ASN A 243 23.95 19.01 -2.78
CA ASN A 243 24.55 20.36 -2.77
C ASN A 243 25.94 20.32 -3.41
N ASN A 244 26.00 20.18 -4.74
CA ASN A 244 27.13 20.59 -5.57
C ASN A 244 26.64 20.92 -6.99
#